data_AF-A0A9J6GZC0-F1
#
_entry.id   AF-A0A9J6GZC0-F1
#
_cell.length_a   1.000
_cell.length_b   1.000
_cell.length_c   1.000
_cell.angle_alpha   90.00
_cell.angle_beta   90.00
_cell.angle_gamma   90.00
#
_symmetry.space_group_name_H-M   'P 1'
#
loop_
_entity.id
_entity.type
_entity.pdbx_description
1 polymer ?
#
loop_
_entity_poly.entity_id
_entity_poly.type
_entity_poly.pdbx_seq_one_letter_code
_entity_poly.pdbx_strand_id
1 'polypeptide(L)'
;MMVGKNGKDARDATEVKDLKDLAKQLDSFKRDAGAELRDLKESMDFFSKACDGVQGLMAEIAALRKEVKKLTKSKYSLEAENARLSLKVNEIEQYQRMNNLEIKCNPDESEPVEIIKQLGEVIGETIQEYDVDTCHWVPTAKQGERNIIVRFVRRSKRNAVLAKLRKTKEWWTPWTSPSEASWKPWKPPRCWRTTVLVFSSDNGATLFSLGGNWPLRGLKGSLWEGAIRAAGFVWSPRLENRGRVSQQLMHISDWLAYAVLLRPVSEPNETMLTSRGKH
;
A
#
# COMPACT_ATOMS: atom_id res chain seq x y z
N MET A 1 47.92 111.47 36.68
CA MET A 1 47.49 110.17 37.23
C MET A 1 46.79 109.38 36.14
N MET A 2 47.46 108.35 35.63
CA MET A 2 46.87 107.35 34.74
C MET A 2 46.12 106.33 35.58
N VAL A 3 44.78 106.23 35.49
CA VAL A 3 44.03 105.01 35.84
C VAL A 3 42.72 105.03 35.05
N GLY A 4 42.42 104.00 34.25
CA GLY A 4 41.06 103.82 33.73
C GLY A 4 40.84 103.15 32.37
N LYS A 5 41.79 102.40 31.79
CA LYS A 5 41.53 101.65 30.54
C LYS A 5 41.70 100.11 30.60
N ASN A 6 42.37 99.55 31.60
CA ASN A 6 42.80 98.13 31.55
C ASN A 6 41.72 97.06 31.88
N GLY A 7 40.51 97.41 32.31
CA GLY A 7 39.50 96.44 32.79
C GLY A 7 38.48 95.95 31.76
N LYS A 8 38.17 96.76 30.73
CA LYS A 8 37.28 96.37 29.62
C LYS A 8 38.02 95.54 28.58
N ASP A 9 39.22 95.97 28.21
CA ASP A 9 40.07 95.28 27.22
C ASP A 9 40.41 93.84 27.64
N ALA A 10 40.55 93.56 28.94
CA ALA A 10 40.80 92.22 29.46
C ALA A 10 39.56 91.30 29.40
N ARG A 11 38.35 91.82 29.68
CA ARG A 11 37.09 91.05 29.57
C ARG A 11 36.75 90.75 28.12
N ASP A 12 36.87 91.74 27.24
CA ASP A 12 36.66 91.58 25.81
C ASP A 12 37.66 90.57 25.21
N ALA A 13 38.91 90.56 25.67
CA ALA A 13 39.90 89.55 25.26
C ALA A 13 39.56 88.12 25.72
N THR A 14 38.89 87.98 26.88
CA THR A 14 38.48 86.67 27.41
C THR A 14 37.29 86.12 26.62
N GLU A 15 36.27 86.96 26.36
CA GLU A 15 35.12 86.60 25.53
C GLU A 15 35.52 86.25 24.09
N VAL A 16 36.46 87.01 23.51
CA VAL A 16 37.01 86.71 22.17
C VAL A 16 37.77 85.37 22.16
N LYS A 17 38.43 85.00 23.26
CA LYS A 17 39.12 83.71 23.39
C LYS A 17 38.10 82.56 23.49
N ASP A 18 37.07 82.71 24.30
CA ASP A 18 36.02 81.70 24.49
C ASP A 18 35.24 81.45 23.18
N LEU A 19 34.91 82.52 22.45
CA LEU A 19 34.29 82.41 21.12
C LEU A 19 35.19 81.69 20.10
N LYS A 20 36.50 81.92 20.14
CA LYS A 20 37.46 81.20 19.29
C LYS A 20 37.56 79.72 19.65
N ASP A 21 37.48 79.38 20.92
CA ASP A 21 37.55 77.99 21.36
C ASP A 21 36.24 77.24 21.06
N LEU A 22 35.09 77.90 21.18
CA LEU A 22 33.80 77.36 20.74
C LEU A 22 33.77 77.13 19.21
N ALA A 23 34.32 78.06 18.43
CA ALA A 23 34.44 77.91 16.98
C ALA A 23 35.32 76.70 16.60
N LYS A 24 36.44 76.49 17.31
CA LYS A 24 37.30 75.31 17.11
C LYS A 24 36.58 74.01 17.48
N GLN A 25 35.80 74.00 18.56
CA GLN A 25 35.00 72.83 18.96
C GLN A 25 33.90 72.52 17.94
N LEU A 26 33.26 73.55 17.38
CA LEU A 26 32.28 73.38 16.31
C LEU A 26 32.93 72.82 15.04
N ASP A 27 34.14 73.29 14.70
CA ASP A 27 34.90 72.78 13.56
C ASP A 27 35.43 71.35 13.77
N SER A 28 35.78 70.95 14.99
CA SER A 28 36.10 69.54 15.28
C SER A 28 34.84 68.67 15.20
N PHE A 29 33.75 69.08 15.85
CA PHE A 29 32.48 68.36 15.80
C PHE A 29 31.97 68.17 14.38
N LYS A 30 32.05 69.21 13.53
CA LYS A 30 31.65 69.13 12.12
C LYS A 30 32.51 68.16 11.33
N ARG A 31 33.82 68.06 11.63
CA ARG A 31 34.72 67.10 10.99
C ARG A 31 34.44 65.67 11.43
N ASP A 32 34.24 65.46 12.73
CA ASP A 32 33.96 64.14 13.32
C ASP A 32 32.61 63.62 12.84
N ALA A 33 31.55 64.44 12.92
CA ALA A 33 30.23 64.11 12.38
C ALA A 33 30.29 63.84 10.87
N GLY A 34 31.11 64.60 10.12
CA GLY A 34 31.33 64.35 8.70
C GLY A 34 32.08 63.04 8.41
N ALA A 35 32.94 62.58 9.31
CA ALA A 35 33.62 61.30 9.20
C ALA A 35 32.66 60.14 9.49
N GLU A 36 31.92 60.18 10.60
CA GLU A 36 30.92 59.15 10.90
C GLU A 36 29.84 59.04 9.81
N LEU A 37 29.44 60.15 9.20
CA LEU A 37 28.46 60.13 8.10
C LEU A 37 29.01 59.47 6.84
N ARG A 38 30.33 59.55 6.59
CA ARG A 38 30.99 58.83 5.50
C ARG A 38 31.06 57.33 5.79
N ASP A 39 31.48 56.94 6.98
CA ASP A 39 31.57 55.54 7.38
C ASP A 39 30.19 54.86 7.38
N LEU A 40 29.16 55.59 7.82
CA LEU A 40 27.77 55.14 7.74
C LEU A 40 27.31 54.95 6.29
N LYS A 41 27.68 55.86 5.39
CA LYS A 41 27.36 55.75 3.96
C LYS A 41 28.04 54.52 3.35
N GLU A 42 29.31 54.29 3.65
CA GLU A 42 30.04 53.10 3.16
C GLU A 42 29.40 51.80 3.67
N SER A 43 29.01 51.77 4.94
CA SER A 43 28.26 50.65 5.52
C SER A 43 26.91 50.45 4.81
N MET A 44 26.18 51.53 4.54
CA MET A 44 24.89 51.48 3.85
C MET A 44 25.03 50.98 2.40
N ASP A 45 26.07 51.41 1.68
CA ASP A 45 26.38 50.93 0.32
C ASP A 45 26.74 49.43 0.33
N PHE A 46 27.46 48.96 1.35
CA PHE A 46 27.74 47.53 1.54
C PHE A 46 26.46 46.73 1.78
N PHE A 47 25.60 47.19 2.70
CA PHE A 47 24.32 46.54 2.99
C PHE A 47 23.40 46.52 1.75
N SER A 48 23.36 47.60 0.96
CA SER A 48 22.58 47.65 -0.28
C SER A 48 23.01 46.55 -1.26
N LYS A 49 24.32 46.39 -1.49
CA LYS A 49 24.85 45.34 -2.38
C LYS A 49 24.55 43.93 -1.85
N ALA A 50 24.62 43.73 -0.54
CA ALA A 50 24.25 42.47 0.09
C ALA A 50 22.75 42.17 -0.12
N CYS A 51 21.88 43.18 0.02
CA CYS A 51 20.45 43.07 -0.25
C CYS A 51 20.16 42.69 -1.71
N ASP A 52 20.86 43.29 -2.68
CA ASP A 52 20.71 42.94 -4.11
C ASP A 52 21.10 41.47 -4.37
N GLY A 53 22.18 40.99 -3.75
CA GLY A 53 22.60 39.59 -3.83
C GLY A 53 21.54 38.63 -3.26
N VAL A 54 20.95 38.96 -2.11
CA VAL A 54 19.85 38.19 -1.51
C VAL A 54 18.63 38.18 -2.42
N GLN A 55 18.28 39.31 -3.05
CA GLN A 55 17.17 39.37 -4.00
C GLN A 55 17.41 38.46 -5.23
N GLY A 56 18.64 38.42 -5.75
CA GLY A 56 19.03 37.52 -6.83
C GLY A 56 18.84 36.04 -6.46
N LEU A 57 19.34 35.64 -5.28
CA LEU A 57 19.15 34.28 -4.77
C LEU A 57 17.67 33.94 -4.55
N MET A 58 16.87 34.89 -4.07
CA MET A 58 15.42 34.68 -3.91
C MET A 58 14.73 34.43 -5.25
N ALA A 59 15.14 35.12 -6.32
CA ALA A 59 14.62 34.91 -7.66
C ALA A 59 14.99 33.51 -8.22
N GLU A 60 16.23 33.07 -8.01
CA GLU A 60 16.68 31.73 -8.42
C GLU A 60 15.95 30.62 -7.64
N ILE A 61 15.79 30.78 -6.32
CA ILE A 61 15.00 29.85 -5.50
C ILE A 61 13.55 29.79 -5.99
N ALA A 62 12.96 30.92 -6.39
CA ALA A 62 11.61 30.94 -6.95
C ALA A 62 11.51 30.18 -8.28
N ALA A 63 12.52 30.33 -9.16
CA ALA A 63 12.60 29.61 -10.43
C ALA A 63 12.76 28.09 -10.22
N LEU A 64 13.68 27.68 -9.34
CA LEU A 64 13.89 26.27 -8.98
C LEU A 64 12.63 25.65 -8.37
N ARG A 65 11.92 26.37 -7.50
CA ARG A 65 10.63 25.91 -6.94
C ARG A 65 9.58 25.66 -8.02
N LYS A 66 9.56 26.48 -9.07
CA LYS A 66 8.64 26.30 -10.21
C LYS A 66 8.97 25.03 -11.00
N GLU A 67 10.27 24.79 -11.25
CA GLU A 67 10.71 23.59 -11.96
C GLU A 67 10.44 22.32 -11.14
N VAL A 68 10.73 22.32 -9.83
CA VAL A 68 10.40 21.22 -8.92
C VAL A 68 8.91 20.90 -8.96
N LYS A 69 8.03 21.90 -8.95
CA LYS A 69 6.58 21.69 -9.09
C LYS A 69 6.21 21.04 -10.42
N LYS A 70 6.84 21.47 -11.53
CA LYS A 70 6.60 20.92 -12.87
C LYS A 70 7.06 19.47 -12.97
N LEU A 71 8.28 19.18 -12.51
CA LEU A 71 8.84 17.83 -12.46
C LEU A 71 8.00 16.90 -11.57
N THR A 72 7.52 17.39 -10.43
CA THR A 72 6.66 16.62 -9.53
C THR A 72 5.35 16.21 -10.21
N LYS A 73 4.70 17.13 -10.95
CA LYS A 73 3.51 16.79 -11.74
C LYS A 73 3.79 15.75 -12.82
N SER A 74 4.92 15.91 -13.53
CA SER A 74 5.34 14.95 -14.55
C SER A 74 5.62 13.57 -13.96
N LYS A 75 6.27 13.51 -12.79
CA LYS A 75 6.55 12.27 -12.06
C LYS A 75 5.26 11.53 -11.73
N TYR A 76 4.27 12.21 -11.13
CA TYR A 76 2.98 11.58 -10.83
C TYR A 76 2.25 11.08 -12.08
N SER A 77 2.30 11.84 -13.18
CA SER A 77 1.71 11.41 -14.45
C SER A 77 2.38 10.15 -15.00
N LEU A 78 3.72 10.06 -14.92
CA LEU A 78 4.46 8.89 -15.37
C LEU A 78 4.23 7.67 -14.47
N GLU A 79 4.15 7.87 -13.15
CA GLU A 79 3.83 6.80 -12.19
C GLU A 79 2.42 6.22 -12.44
N ALA A 80 1.43 7.08 -12.71
CA ALA A 80 0.09 6.66 -13.08
C ALA A 80 0.07 5.87 -14.38
N GLU A 81 0.83 6.32 -15.38
CA GLU A 81 0.94 5.62 -16.67
C GLU A 81 1.64 4.27 -16.53
N ASN A 82 2.71 4.18 -15.74
CA ASN A 82 3.39 2.93 -15.43
C ASN A 82 2.46 1.93 -14.72
N ALA A 83 1.64 2.41 -13.78
CA ALA A 83 0.63 1.58 -13.13
C ALA A 83 -0.41 1.06 -14.15
N ARG A 84 -0.89 1.92 -15.04
CA ARG A 84 -1.82 1.57 -16.11
C ARG A 84 -1.22 0.55 -17.10
N LEU A 85 0.02 0.76 -17.53
CA LEU A 85 0.72 -0.15 -18.43
C LEU A 85 0.96 -1.51 -17.77
N SER A 86 1.33 -1.53 -16.49
CA SER A 86 1.49 -2.77 -15.73
C SER A 86 0.19 -3.57 -15.63
N LEU A 87 -0.94 -2.90 -15.43
CA LEU A 87 -2.26 -3.53 -15.46
C LEU A 87 -2.57 -4.11 -16.85
N LYS A 88 -2.26 -3.37 -17.92
CA LYS A 88 -2.46 -3.83 -19.30
C LYS A 88 -1.58 -5.04 -19.65
N VAL A 89 -0.33 -5.06 -19.21
CA VAL A 89 0.57 -6.21 -19.38
C VAL A 89 0.01 -7.43 -18.65
N ASN A 90 -0.37 -7.28 -17.38
CA ASN A 90 -0.98 -8.37 -16.61
C ASN A 90 -2.25 -8.92 -17.29
N GLU A 91 -3.10 -8.04 -17.81
CA GLU A 91 -4.27 -8.45 -18.58
C GLU A 91 -3.88 -9.30 -19.80
N ILE A 92 -2.96 -8.83 -20.63
CA ILE A 92 -2.47 -9.56 -21.81
C ILE A 92 -1.86 -10.91 -21.42
N GLU A 93 -1.04 -10.94 -20.38
CA GLU A 93 -0.46 -12.19 -19.88
C GLU A 93 -1.52 -13.17 -19.39
N GLN A 94 -2.56 -12.69 -18.69
CA GLN A 94 -3.70 -13.52 -18.30
C GLN A 94 -4.42 -14.07 -19.52
N TYR A 95 -4.66 -13.26 -20.55
CA TYR A 95 -5.24 -13.68 -21.82
C TYR A 95 -4.39 -14.78 -22.49
N GLN A 96 -3.06 -14.65 -22.47
CA GLN A 96 -2.14 -15.67 -23.01
C GLN A 96 -2.14 -16.97 -22.18
N ARG A 97 -2.30 -16.88 -20.86
CA ARG A 97 -2.38 -18.04 -19.95
C ARG A 97 -3.76 -18.68 -19.91
N MET A 98 -4.78 -18.08 -20.53
CA MET A 98 -6.14 -18.60 -20.47
C MET A 98 -6.27 -20.01 -21.04
N ASN A 99 -5.48 -20.42 -22.02
CA ASN A 99 -5.56 -21.78 -22.56
C ASN A 99 -4.56 -22.73 -21.92
N ASN A 100 -3.82 -22.26 -20.92
CA ASN A 100 -2.78 -23.04 -20.27
C ASN A 100 -3.36 -23.76 -19.04
N LEU A 101 -2.82 -24.94 -18.77
CA LEU A 101 -3.02 -25.71 -17.56
C LEU A 101 -1.64 -26.09 -17.02
N GLU A 102 -1.40 -25.75 -15.76
CA GLU A 102 -0.17 -26.13 -15.05
C GLU A 102 -0.46 -27.38 -14.22
N ILE A 103 0.38 -28.40 -14.40
CA ILE A 103 0.26 -29.68 -13.72
C ILE A 103 1.53 -29.88 -12.90
N LYS A 104 1.36 -30.05 -11.60
CA LYS A 104 2.45 -30.41 -10.71
C LYS A 104 2.59 -31.93 -10.72
N CYS A 105 3.78 -32.41 -11.05
CA CYS A 105 4.10 -33.82 -11.02
C CYS A 105 5.52 -34.01 -10.51
N ASN A 106 5.79 -35.18 -9.92
CA ASN A 106 7.18 -35.56 -9.75
C ASN A 106 7.77 -35.88 -11.13
N PRO A 107 9.01 -35.46 -11.40
CA PRO A 107 9.64 -35.72 -12.67
C PRO A 107 9.80 -37.23 -12.85
N ASP A 108 9.17 -37.73 -13.90
CA ASP A 108 9.48 -39.01 -14.51
C ASP A 108 10.26 -38.73 -15.81
N GLU A 109 11.05 -39.67 -16.33
CA GLU A 109 11.76 -39.51 -17.61
C GLU A 109 10.82 -39.50 -18.82
N SER A 110 9.54 -39.77 -18.59
CA SER A 110 8.47 -39.79 -19.57
C SER A 110 8.23 -38.42 -20.23
N GLU A 111 7.96 -38.44 -21.53
CA GLU A 111 7.61 -37.24 -22.31
C GLU A 111 6.33 -36.58 -21.76
N PRO A 112 6.29 -35.24 -21.59
CA PRO A 112 5.14 -34.53 -21.03
C PRO A 112 3.81 -34.86 -21.71
N VAL A 113 3.80 -35.05 -23.03
CA VAL A 113 2.57 -35.36 -23.79
C VAL A 113 1.97 -36.68 -23.34
N GLU A 114 2.79 -37.68 -23.04
CA GLU A 114 2.32 -39.02 -22.63
C GLU A 114 1.70 -39.00 -21.24
N ILE A 115 2.31 -38.25 -20.30
CA ILE A 115 1.78 -38.03 -18.96
C ILE A 115 0.39 -37.40 -19.03
N ILE A 116 0.18 -36.45 -19.95
CA ILE A 116 -1.11 -35.79 -20.14
C ILE A 116 -2.16 -36.72 -20.75
N LYS A 117 -1.79 -37.59 -21.69
CA LYS A 117 -2.69 -38.61 -22.25
C LYS A 117 -3.18 -39.56 -21.15
N GLN A 118 -2.25 -40.10 -20.36
CA GLN A 118 -2.55 -40.97 -19.21
C GLN A 118 -3.45 -40.26 -18.18
N LEU A 119 -3.14 -39.01 -17.86
CA LEU A 119 -3.95 -38.19 -16.96
C LEU A 119 -5.37 -38.00 -17.50
N GLY A 120 -5.52 -37.78 -18.81
CA GLY A 120 -6.83 -37.68 -19.47
C GLY A 120 -7.68 -38.94 -19.32
N GLU A 121 -7.07 -40.12 -19.45
CA GLU A 121 -7.74 -41.41 -19.23
C GLU A 121 -8.23 -41.56 -17.79
N VAL A 122 -7.38 -41.23 -16.81
CA VAL A 122 -7.73 -41.30 -15.38
C VAL A 122 -8.86 -40.33 -15.01
N ILE A 123 -8.88 -39.14 -15.60
CA ILE A 123 -9.94 -38.14 -15.35
C ILE A 123 -11.25 -38.50 -16.08
N GLY A 124 -11.20 -39.43 -17.04
CA GLY A 124 -12.30 -39.72 -17.94
C GLY A 124 -12.54 -38.62 -18.97
N GLU A 125 -11.52 -37.85 -19.32
CA GLU A 125 -11.51 -36.86 -20.42
C GLU A 125 -10.29 -37.11 -21.30
N THR A 126 -10.45 -37.95 -22.32
CA THR A 126 -9.36 -38.31 -23.23
C THR A 126 -8.79 -37.05 -23.89
N ILE A 127 -7.49 -36.82 -23.73
CA ILE A 127 -6.77 -35.70 -24.34
C ILE A 127 -6.06 -36.23 -25.58
N GLN A 128 -6.43 -35.73 -26.75
CA GLN A 128 -5.80 -36.11 -28.01
C GLN A 128 -4.66 -35.16 -28.36
N GLU A 129 -3.79 -35.57 -29.28
CA GLU A 129 -2.61 -34.77 -29.66
C GLU A 129 -3.00 -33.43 -30.31
N TYR A 130 -4.06 -33.41 -31.13
CA TYR A 130 -4.59 -32.19 -31.74
C TYR A 130 -5.28 -31.23 -30.74
N ASP A 131 -5.58 -31.69 -29.52
CA ASP A 131 -6.15 -30.83 -28.48
C ASP A 131 -5.08 -29.93 -27.83
N VAL A 132 -3.81 -30.31 -27.99
CA VAL A 132 -2.64 -29.69 -27.36
C VAL A 132 -1.86 -28.89 -28.41
N ASP A 133 -1.61 -27.63 -28.11
CA ASP A 133 -0.77 -26.73 -28.91
C ASP A 133 0.69 -26.90 -28.49
N THR A 134 0.97 -26.81 -27.19
CA THR A 134 2.32 -27.03 -26.62
C THR A 134 2.24 -27.73 -25.27
N CYS A 135 3.17 -28.64 -25.01
CA CYS A 135 3.33 -29.33 -23.73
C CYS A 135 4.81 -29.48 -23.40
N HIS A 136 5.26 -28.93 -22.29
CA HIS A 136 6.67 -28.95 -21.92
C HIS A 136 6.88 -28.88 -20.41
N TRP A 137 8.03 -29.36 -19.97
CA TRP A 137 8.54 -29.16 -18.62
C TRP A 137 8.90 -27.69 -18.38
N VAL A 138 8.45 -27.14 -17.26
CA VAL A 138 8.89 -25.82 -16.79
C VAL A 138 10.30 -25.94 -16.22
N PRO A 139 11.26 -25.11 -16.68
CA PRO A 139 12.58 -25.05 -16.08
C PRO A 139 12.48 -24.62 -14.61
N THR A 140 12.85 -25.50 -13.68
CA THR A 140 12.81 -25.24 -12.24
C THR A 140 14.22 -25.33 -11.65
N ALA A 141 14.58 -24.36 -10.79
CA ALA A 141 15.88 -24.33 -10.11
C ALA A 141 16.01 -25.41 -9.01
N LYS A 142 14.89 -25.88 -8.45
CA LYS A 142 14.84 -26.94 -7.44
C LYS A 142 14.84 -28.32 -8.10
N GLN A 143 15.75 -29.20 -7.67
CA GLN A 143 15.73 -30.62 -8.02
C GLN A 143 14.56 -31.32 -7.35
N GLY A 144 13.82 -32.15 -8.10
CA GLY A 144 12.78 -33.06 -7.57
C GLY A 144 11.33 -32.62 -7.79
N GLU A 145 11.05 -31.36 -8.10
CA GLU A 145 9.69 -30.88 -8.40
C GLU A 145 9.70 -30.13 -9.74
N ARG A 146 9.03 -30.69 -10.75
CA ARG A 146 8.89 -30.04 -12.06
C ARG A 146 7.40 -29.89 -12.40
N ASN A 147 7.05 -28.75 -12.97
CA ASN A 147 5.70 -28.52 -13.43
C ASN A 147 5.67 -28.76 -14.93
N ILE A 148 4.55 -29.28 -15.43
CA ILE A 148 4.25 -29.34 -16.86
C ILE A 148 3.31 -28.19 -17.17
N ILE A 149 3.60 -27.43 -18.22
CA ILE A 149 2.63 -26.49 -18.79
C ILE A 149 2.08 -27.10 -20.08
N VAL A 150 0.76 -27.25 -20.11
CA VAL A 150 0.01 -27.67 -21.29
C VAL A 150 -0.82 -26.51 -21.79
N ARG A 151 -0.62 -26.10 -23.04
CA ARG A 151 -1.48 -25.14 -23.74
C ARG A 151 -2.42 -25.91 -24.65
N PHE A 152 -3.71 -25.73 -24.44
CA PHE A 152 -4.74 -26.32 -25.29
C PHE A 152 -5.06 -25.42 -26.49
N VAL A 153 -5.34 -26.03 -27.63
CA VAL A 153 -5.81 -25.29 -28.83
C VAL A 153 -7.16 -24.61 -28.54
N ARG A 154 -8.05 -25.32 -27.83
CA ARG A 154 -9.41 -24.84 -27.53
C ARG A 154 -9.63 -24.67 -26.03
N ARG A 155 -10.14 -23.49 -25.64
CA ARG A 155 -10.52 -23.18 -24.26
C ARG A 155 -11.56 -24.14 -23.69
N SER A 156 -12.51 -24.57 -24.52
CA SER A 156 -13.57 -25.51 -24.13
C SER A 156 -13.01 -26.83 -23.63
N LYS A 157 -12.01 -27.39 -24.31
CA LYS A 157 -11.34 -28.64 -23.92
C LYS A 157 -10.62 -28.49 -22.59
N ARG A 158 -9.83 -27.43 -22.43
CA ARG A 158 -9.16 -27.08 -21.17
C ARG A 158 -10.15 -26.96 -20.01
N ASN A 159 -11.28 -26.29 -20.23
CA ASN A 159 -12.32 -26.14 -19.21
C ASN A 159 -13.00 -27.46 -18.85
N ALA A 160 -13.23 -28.36 -19.82
CA ALA A 160 -13.79 -29.69 -19.59
C ALA A 160 -12.85 -30.54 -18.72
N VAL A 161 -11.55 -30.57 -19.05
CA VAL A 161 -10.51 -31.24 -18.26
C VAL A 161 -10.49 -30.69 -16.83
N LEU A 162 -10.46 -29.35 -16.67
CA LEU A 162 -10.44 -28.71 -15.36
C LEU A 162 -11.71 -28.97 -14.54
N ALA A 163 -12.88 -29.00 -15.19
CA ALA A 163 -14.15 -29.29 -14.53
C ALA A 163 -14.22 -30.73 -14.03
N LYS A 164 -13.73 -31.70 -14.82
CA LYS A 164 -13.66 -33.11 -14.41
C LYS A 164 -12.62 -33.32 -13.32
N LEU A 165 -11.43 -32.73 -13.42
CA LEU A 165 -10.43 -32.72 -12.35
C LEU A 165 -11.00 -32.28 -10.99
N ARG A 166 -11.82 -31.21 -10.98
CA ARG A 166 -12.46 -30.72 -9.75
C ARG A 166 -13.44 -31.72 -9.14
N LYS A 167 -14.11 -32.53 -9.96
CA LYS A 167 -15.02 -33.60 -9.50
C LYS A 167 -14.23 -34.82 -9.02
N THR A 168 -13.19 -35.23 -9.75
CA THR A 168 -12.33 -36.37 -9.40
C THR A 168 -11.52 -36.12 -8.13
N LYS A 169 -11.25 -34.85 -7.78
CA LYS A 169 -10.54 -34.46 -6.55
C LYS A 169 -11.27 -34.89 -5.26
N GLU A 170 -12.55 -35.24 -5.32
CA GLU A 170 -13.27 -35.82 -4.18
C GLU A 170 -12.84 -37.27 -3.87
N TRP A 171 -12.17 -37.98 -4.80
CA TRP A 171 -11.80 -39.40 -4.68
C TRP A 171 -10.29 -39.62 -4.49
N TRP A 172 -9.47 -38.58 -4.74
CA TRP A 172 -8.01 -38.65 -4.61
C TRP A 172 -7.58 -38.16 -3.23
N THR A 173 -7.63 -39.04 -2.22
CA THR A 173 -6.79 -38.87 -1.02
C THR A 173 -5.39 -39.39 -1.36
N PRO A 174 -4.30 -38.69 -0.98
CA PRO A 174 -2.97 -39.24 -1.13
C PRO A 174 -2.90 -40.58 -0.40
N TRP A 175 -2.35 -41.60 -1.06
CA TRP A 175 -1.95 -42.83 -0.40
C TRP A 175 -0.91 -42.45 0.67
N THR A 176 -1.35 -42.26 1.91
CA THR A 176 -0.46 -42.16 3.06
C THR A 176 -0.06 -43.57 3.44
N SER A 177 1.23 -43.91 3.30
CA SER A 177 1.79 -45.12 3.89
C SER A 177 1.31 -45.28 5.34
N PRO A 178 0.81 -46.45 5.75
CA PRO A 178 0.36 -46.68 7.12
C PRO A 178 1.57 -46.90 8.05
N SER A 179 2.35 -45.84 8.27
CA SER A 179 3.33 -45.76 9.35
C SER A 179 3.75 -44.31 9.52
N GLU A 180 3.36 -43.72 10.66
CA GLU A 180 3.67 -42.36 11.15
C GLU A 180 2.86 -41.24 10.48
N ALA A 181 1.95 -40.50 11.14
CA ALA A 181 1.98 -40.04 12.52
C ALA A 181 0.57 -39.96 13.15
N SER A 182 0.55 -40.16 14.45
CA SER A 182 -0.56 -40.08 15.40
C SER A 182 -1.32 -38.74 15.36
N TRP A 183 -2.22 -38.58 14.39
CA TRP A 183 -3.28 -37.57 14.49
C TRP A 183 -4.30 -38.02 15.52
N LYS A 184 -4.15 -37.54 16.76
CA LYS A 184 -5.27 -37.52 17.71
C LYS A 184 -6.27 -36.46 17.23
N PRO A 185 -7.58 -36.78 17.13
CA PRO A 185 -8.58 -35.77 16.84
C PRO A 185 -8.43 -34.61 17.84
N TRP A 186 -8.19 -33.40 17.34
CA TRP A 186 -8.13 -32.21 18.18
C TRP A 186 -9.45 -32.07 18.93
N LYS A 187 -9.41 -32.04 20.26
CA LYS A 187 -10.58 -31.76 21.11
C LYS A 187 -10.59 -30.27 21.44
N PRO A 188 -11.54 -29.48 20.90
CA PRO A 188 -11.63 -28.07 21.23
C PRO A 188 -11.80 -27.85 22.74
N PRO A 189 -11.13 -26.85 23.34
CA PRO A 189 -11.47 -26.34 24.67
C PRO A 189 -12.96 -26.00 24.77
N ARG A 190 -13.53 -26.02 25.99
CA ARG A 190 -14.97 -25.81 26.23
C ARG A 190 -15.55 -24.57 25.54
N CYS A 191 -14.79 -23.47 25.49
CA CYS A 191 -15.21 -22.23 24.84
C CYS A 191 -15.52 -22.39 23.34
N TRP A 192 -14.82 -23.28 22.62
CA TRP A 192 -14.99 -23.46 21.19
C TRP A 192 -16.26 -24.23 20.83
N ARG A 193 -16.89 -24.94 21.77
CA ARG A 193 -18.13 -25.72 21.52
C ARG A 193 -19.32 -24.84 21.15
N THR A 194 -19.31 -23.58 21.59
CA THR A 194 -20.35 -22.58 21.30
C THR A 194 -19.87 -21.47 20.38
N THR A 195 -18.63 -21.52 19.91
CA THR A 195 -18.07 -20.50 19.01
C THR A 195 -18.57 -20.68 17.59
N VAL A 196 -18.97 -19.58 16.98
CA VAL A 196 -19.06 -19.44 15.53
C VAL A 196 -17.89 -18.58 15.07
N LEU A 197 -16.99 -19.17 14.31
CA LEU A 197 -15.86 -18.50 13.69
C LEU A 197 -16.27 -18.11 12.27
N VAL A 198 -16.10 -16.83 11.95
CA VAL A 198 -16.29 -16.30 10.61
C VAL A 198 -14.94 -15.78 10.14
N PHE A 199 -14.53 -16.24 8.96
CA PHE A 199 -13.42 -15.67 8.23
C PHE A 199 -13.98 -15.03 6.96
N SER A 200 -13.57 -13.80 6.69
CA SER A 200 -13.87 -13.08 5.46
C SER A 200 -12.78 -12.06 5.21
N SER A 201 -12.50 -11.76 3.96
CA SER A 201 -11.60 -10.68 3.57
C SER A 201 -12.41 -9.46 3.08
N ASP A 202 -11.91 -8.27 3.36
CA ASP A 202 -12.55 -6.98 3.06
C ASP A 202 -12.51 -6.61 1.57
N ASN A 203 -11.52 -7.11 0.83
CA ASN A 203 -11.36 -6.92 -0.61
C ASN A 203 -10.46 -8.02 -1.20
N GLY A 204 -10.49 -8.18 -2.51
CA GLY A 204 -9.54 -9.04 -3.20
C GLY A 204 -8.12 -8.49 -3.20
N ALA A 205 -7.17 -9.30 -3.67
CA ALA A 205 -5.74 -9.00 -3.66
C ALA A 205 -5.42 -7.67 -4.37
N THR A 206 -4.43 -6.97 -3.81
CA THR A 206 -3.84 -5.75 -4.39
C THR A 206 -2.60 -6.10 -5.21
N LEU A 207 -2.22 -5.21 -6.14
CA LEU A 207 -1.05 -5.38 -7.01
C LEU A 207 0.25 -5.64 -6.22
N PHE A 208 0.36 -5.08 -5.02
CA PHE A 208 1.55 -5.18 -4.16
C PHE A 208 1.48 -6.31 -3.12
N SER A 209 0.40 -7.10 -3.11
CA SER A 209 0.26 -8.23 -2.19
C SER A 209 0.71 -9.54 -2.83
N LEU A 210 1.28 -10.44 -2.03
CA LEU A 210 1.63 -11.81 -2.44
C LEU A 210 0.39 -12.72 -2.70
N GLY A 211 -0.82 -12.16 -2.67
CA GLY A 211 -2.08 -12.87 -2.90
C GLY A 211 -2.51 -12.84 -4.37
N GLY A 212 -3.26 -13.84 -4.82
CA GLY A 212 -3.80 -13.92 -6.17
C GLY A 212 -5.32 -14.04 -6.18
N ASN A 213 -5.97 -13.34 -7.11
CA ASN A 213 -7.44 -13.39 -7.28
C ASN A 213 -7.92 -14.46 -8.26
N TRP A 214 -7.01 -15.31 -8.76
CA TRP A 214 -7.36 -16.34 -9.73
C TRP A 214 -8.52 -17.20 -9.21
N PRO A 215 -9.57 -17.49 -10.00
CA PRO A 215 -9.73 -17.22 -11.45
C PRO A 215 -10.44 -15.90 -11.76
N LEU A 216 -10.66 -15.05 -10.77
CA LEU A 216 -11.50 -13.87 -10.84
C LEU A 216 -10.73 -12.67 -11.44
N ARG A 217 -11.41 -11.88 -12.26
CA ARG A 217 -10.82 -10.72 -12.96
C ARG A 217 -10.67 -9.54 -12.02
N GLY A 218 -9.54 -8.82 -12.10
CA GLY A 218 -9.34 -7.54 -11.41
C GLY A 218 -8.69 -7.64 -10.04
N LEU A 219 -8.27 -6.48 -9.54
CA LEU A 219 -7.54 -6.29 -8.28
C LEU A 219 -8.25 -5.24 -7.41
N LYS A 220 -7.87 -5.15 -6.14
CA LYS A 220 -8.35 -4.13 -5.20
C LYS A 220 -8.45 -2.75 -5.87
N GLY A 221 -9.61 -2.12 -5.73
CA GLY A 221 -9.92 -0.81 -6.34
C GLY A 221 -10.62 -0.86 -7.70
N SER A 222 -10.80 -2.05 -8.29
CA SER A 222 -11.64 -2.23 -9.48
C SER A 222 -13.05 -2.73 -9.14
N LEU A 223 -13.99 -2.66 -10.09
CA LEU A 223 -15.36 -3.18 -9.94
C LEU A 223 -15.52 -4.63 -10.45
N TRP A 224 -14.42 -5.26 -10.83
CA TRP A 224 -14.42 -6.64 -11.32
C TRP A 224 -14.46 -7.63 -10.16
N GLU A 225 -14.92 -8.87 -10.41
CA GLU A 225 -15.13 -9.88 -9.38
C GLU A 225 -13.93 -10.09 -8.46
N GLY A 226 -12.71 -10.10 -8.99
CA GLY A 226 -11.48 -10.28 -8.24
C GLY A 226 -11.17 -9.16 -7.24
N ALA A 227 -11.84 -8.01 -7.32
CA ALA A 227 -11.69 -6.93 -6.34
C ALA A 227 -12.71 -7.02 -5.21
N ILE A 228 -13.93 -7.48 -5.52
CA ILE A 228 -15.10 -7.42 -4.62
C ILE A 228 -15.50 -8.79 -4.07
N ARG A 229 -15.10 -9.89 -4.71
CA ARG A 229 -15.38 -11.26 -4.29
C ARG A 229 -14.20 -11.77 -3.48
N ALA A 230 -14.43 -11.95 -2.18
CA ALA A 230 -13.41 -12.31 -1.22
C ALA A 230 -13.52 -13.78 -0.78
N ALA A 231 -12.42 -14.36 -0.31
CA ALA A 231 -12.46 -15.66 0.34
C ALA A 231 -13.18 -15.54 1.70
N GLY A 232 -14.01 -16.52 2.03
CA GLY A 232 -14.69 -16.57 3.31
C GLY A 232 -15.14 -17.97 3.67
N PHE A 233 -15.17 -18.27 4.97
CA PHE A 233 -15.75 -19.50 5.50
C PHE A 233 -16.37 -19.26 6.87
N VAL A 234 -17.33 -20.11 7.22
CA VAL A 234 -17.91 -20.18 8.57
C VAL A 234 -17.59 -21.53 9.15
N TRP A 235 -17.16 -21.53 10.40
CA TRP A 235 -16.90 -22.74 11.17
C TRP A 235 -17.60 -22.66 12.52
N SER A 236 -18.31 -23.73 12.89
CA SER A 236 -18.80 -23.90 14.26
C SER A 236 -19.08 -25.37 14.53
N PRO A 237 -18.85 -25.86 15.77
CA PRO A 237 -19.34 -27.16 16.18
C PRO A 237 -20.86 -27.27 16.23
N ARG A 238 -21.60 -26.16 16.12
CA ARG A 238 -23.07 -26.15 16.11
C ARG A 238 -23.68 -26.19 14.71
N LEU A 239 -22.85 -26.16 13.66
CA LEU A 239 -23.34 -26.36 12.30
C LEU A 239 -23.71 -27.84 12.11
N GLU A 240 -24.97 -28.09 11.75
CA GLU A 240 -25.50 -29.42 11.46
C GLU A 240 -24.85 -30.02 10.22
N ASN A 241 -24.74 -29.23 9.14
CA ASN A 241 -24.20 -29.66 7.85
C ASN A 241 -22.81 -29.07 7.60
N ARG A 242 -21.77 -29.68 8.20
CA ARG A 242 -20.36 -29.26 8.07
C ARG A 242 -19.74 -29.77 6.77
N GLY A 243 -18.69 -29.09 6.28
CA GLY A 243 -17.93 -29.51 5.10
C GLY A 243 -18.62 -29.21 3.76
N ARG A 244 -19.65 -28.37 3.76
CA ARG A 244 -20.37 -27.97 2.54
C ARG A 244 -19.88 -26.64 1.96
N VAL A 245 -20.08 -26.47 0.66
CA VAL A 245 -19.90 -25.18 -0.04
C VAL A 245 -21.30 -24.59 -0.30
N SER A 246 -21.52 -23.34 0.14
CA SER A 246 -22.74 -22.59 -0.23
C SER A 246 -22.47 -21.77 -1.49
N GLN A 247 -23.38 -21.83 -2.47
CA GLN A 247 -23.33 -21.01 -3.68
C GLN A 247 -24.23 -19.76 -3.59
N GLN A 248 -24.82 -19.50 -2.42
CA GLN A 248 -25.65 -18.33 -2.18
C GLN A 248 -24.80 -17.05 -2.27
N LEU A 249 -25.39 -15.99 -2.81
CA LEU A 249 -24.79 -14.66 -2.77
C LEU A 249 -24.85 -14.14 -1.34
N MET A 250 -23.74 -13.58 -0.87
CA MET A 250 -23.61 -13.01 0.47
C MET A 250 -22.83 -11.70 0.36
N HIS A 251 -23.35 -10.67 1.02
CA HIS A 251 -22.69 -9.37 1.17
C HIS A 251 -22.07 -9.25 2.56
N ILE A 252 -21.02 -8.44 2.72
CA ILE A 252 -20.35 -8.25 4.02
C ILE A 252 -21.32 -7.73 5.11
N SER A 253 -22.35 -6.98 4.72
CA SER A 253 -23.39 -6.49 5.63
C SER A 253 -24.27 -7.60 6.21
N ASP A 254 -24.34 -8.77 5.56
CA ASP A 254 -25.15 -9.90 6.04
C ASP A 254 -24.60 -10.46 7.36
N TRP A 255 -23.29 -10.27 7.62
CA TRP A 255 -22.70 -10.60 8.92
C TRP A 255 -23.30 -9.81 10.07
N LEU A 256 -23.71 -8.55 9.82
CA LEU A 256 -24.35 -7.74 10.86
C LEU A 256 -25.74 -8.30 11.20
N ALA A 257 -26.52 -8.66 10.17
CA ALA A 257 -27.81 -9.32 10.37
C ALA A 257 -27.66 -10.66 11.10
N TYR A 258 -26.63 -11.44 10.75
CA TYR A 258 -26.32 -12.72 11.40
C TYR A 258 -25.88 -12.56 12.87
N ALA A 259 -25.03 -11.57 13.18
CA ALA A 259 -24.58 -11.31 14.56
C ALA A 259 -25.73 -10.86 15.48
N VAL A 260 -26.73 -10.17 14.94
CA VAL A 260 -27.95 -9.82 15.68
C VAL A 260 -28.82 -11.05 15.94
N LEU A 261 -28.95 -11.96 14.96
CA LEU A 261 -29.74 -13.19 15.06
C LEU A 261 -29.15 -14.22 16.03
N LEU A 262 -27.82 -14.25 16.17
CA LEU A 262 -27.10 -15.15 17.07
C LEU A 262 -26.99 -14.65 18.51
N ARG A 263 -27.49 -13.44 18.81
CA ARG A 263 -27.59 -13.03 20.21
C ARG A 263 -28.52 -14.03 20.92
N PRO A 264 -28.16 -14.53 22.10
CA PRO A 264 -29.14 -15.17 22.94
C PRO A 264 -30.27 -14.15 23.14
N VAL A 265 -31.47 -14.50 22.71
CA VAL A 265 -32.68 -13.83 23.19
C VAL A 265 -32.57 -13.95 24.70
N SER A 266 -32.33 -12.83 25.38
CA SER A 266 -32.50 -12.81 26.83
C SER A 266 -33.94 -13.25 27.05
N GLU A 267 -34.13 -14.42 27.67
CA GLU A 267 -35.44 -14.85 28.13
C GLU A 267 -36.07 -13.67 28.88
N PRO A 268 -37.34 -13.32 28.60
CA PRO A 268 -38.01 -12.35 29.43
C PRO A 268 -37.93 -12.85 30.87
N ASN A 269 -37.44 -12.00 31.78
CA ASN A 269 -37.29 -12.31 33.19
C ASN A 269 -38.63 -12.80 33.79
N GLU A 270 -38.86 -14.10 33.83
CA GLU A 270 -39.96 -14.74 34.58
C GLU A 270 -39.65 -14.89 36.09
N THR A 271 -38.75 -14.06 36.64
CA THR A 271 -38.37 -14.11 38.07
C THR A 271 -39.02 -13.02 38.92
N MET A 272 -40.09 -12.38 38.43
CA MET A 272 -40.90 -11.45 39.23
C MET A 272 -42.37 -11.82 39.12
N LEU A 273 -42.81 -12.97 39.67
CA LEU A 273 -44.22 -13.20 40.04
C LEU A 273 -44.55 -14.52 40.78
N THR A 274 -43.68 -15.12 41.60
CA THR A 274 -44.14 -16.13 42.59
C THR A 274 -43.29 -16.13 43.87
N SER A 275 -43.43 -15.12 44.72
CA SER A 275 -43.08 -15.24 46.15
C SER A 275 -43.93 -14.31 47.02
N ARG A 276 -45.25 -14.51 47.00
CA ARG A 276 -46.13 -14.12 48.11
C ARG A 276 -47.22 -15.18 48.31
N GLY A 277 -47.05 -16.00 49.35
CA GLY A 277 -48.16 -16.70 50.00
C GLY A 277 -47.89 -18.16 50.36
N LYS A 278 -47.84 -18.42 51.68
CA LYS A 278 -47.87 -19.73 52.39
C LYS A 278 -46.51 -20.44 52.43
N HIS A 279 -45.84 -20.65 53.57
CA HIS A 279 -46.24 -20.81 54.96
C HIS A 279 -45.28 -20.10 55.91
#